data_AF-A0A537UGR5-F1
#
_entry.id   AF-A0A537UGR5-F1
#
_cell.length_a   1.000
_cell.length_b   1.000
_cell.length_c   1.000
_cell.angle_alpha   90.00
_cell.angle_beta   90.00
_cell.angle_gamma   90.00
#
_symmetry.space_group_name_H-M   'P 1'
#
loop_
_entity.id
_entity.type
_entity.pdbx_description
1 polymer ?
#
loop_
_entity_poly.entity_id
_entity_poly.type
_entity_poly.pdbx_seq_one_letter_code
_entity_poly.pdbx_strand_id
1 'polypeptide(L)' 'MKAILCTQYCGPDDLVLTEVPDPVAGPGEAVIAIKSAALNFFDLLMIQGKYQIKPPFPFSPAAEVAGVI' A
#
# COMPACT_ATOMS: atom_id res chain seq x y z
N MET A 1 5.38 11.95 -1.81
CA MET A 1 4.15 11.49 -2.51
C MET A 1 3.01 11.24 -1.54
N LYS A 2 1.76 11.19 -2.01
CA LYS A 2 0.59 10.75 -1.21
C LYS A 2 0.52 9.23 -1.17
N ALA A 3 0.16 8.67 -0.02
CA ALA A 3 -0.02 7.23 0.19
C ALA A 3 -1.22 6.95 1.11
N ILE A 4 -1.93 5.85 0.84
CA ILE A 4 -2.92 5.29 1.75
C ILE A 4 -2.20 4.31 2.68
N LEU A 5 -2.30 4.50 3.99
CA LEU A 5 -1.66 3.67 5.00
C LEU A 5 -2.68 3.01 5.93
N CYS A 6 -2.42 1.74 6.22
CA CYS A 6 -3.01 1.00 7.33
C CYS A 6 -2.08 1.15 8.55
N THR A 7 -2.57 1.80 9.61
CA THR A 7 -1.79 2.07 10.84
C THR A 7 -2.17 1.15 12.01
N GLN A 8 -3.29 0.45 11.88
CA GLN A 8 -3.83 -0.52 12.81
C GLN A 8 -4.79 -1.44 12.06
N TYR A 9 -5.14 -2.60 12.62
CA TYR A 9 -6.16 -3.44 11.98
C TYR A 9 -7.51 -2.71 11.96
N CYS A 10 -8.13 -2.66 10.80
CA CYS A 10 -9.28 -1.78 10.56
C CYS A 10 -10.15 -2.22 9.38
N GLY A 11 -11.26 -1.51 9.18
CA GLY A 11 -12.03 -1.53 7.93
C GLY A 11 -11.46 -0.53 6.91
N PRO A 12 -11.95 -0.55 5.65
CA PRO A 12 -11.45 0.33 4.60
C PRO A 12 -11.65 1.82 4.90
N ASP A 13 -12.68 2.19 5.65
CA ASP A 13 -13.01 3.59 5.97
C ASP A 13 -12.02 4.26 6.94
N ASP A 14 -11.26 3.46 7.69
CA ASP A 14 -10.27 3.96 8.67
C ASP A 14 -8.85 4.07 8.09
N LEU A 15 -8.67 3.77 6.79
CA LEU A 15 -7.39 3.93 6.11
C LEU A 15 -7.01 5.42 6.00
N VAL A 16 -5.73 5.72 6.25
CA VAL A 16 -5.26 7.10 6.34
C VAL A 16 -4.56 7.51 5.06
N LEU A 17 -5.07 8.54 4.38
CA LEU A 17 -4.34 9.24 3.32
C LEU A 17 -3.34 10.21 3.95
N THR A 18 -2.05 10.02 3.70
CA THR A 18 -0.98 10.89 4.22
C THR A 18 0.06 11.20 3.16
N GLU A 19 0.98 12.11 3.47
CA GLU A 19 2.19 12.37 2.70
C GLU A 19 3.37 11.59 3.28
N VAL A 20 4.15 11.00 2.39
CA VAL A 20 5.41 10.29 2.69
C VAL A 20 6.52 10.80 1.76
N PRO A 21 7.80 10.63 2.12
CA PRO A 21 8.90 10.92 1.19
C PRO A 21 8.75 10.17 -0.13
N ASP A 22 9.24 10.76 -1.22
CA ASP A 22 9.28 10.04 -2.49
C ASP A 22 10.30 8.89 -2.41
N PRO A 23 9.95 7.69 -2.94
CA PRO A 23 10.87 6.57 -2.95
C PRO A 23 12.04 6.85 -3.89
N VAL A 24 13.19 6.28 -3.57
CA VAL A 24 14.41 6.35 -4.38
C VAL A 24 14.81 4.93 -4.73
N ALA A 25 14.94 4.62 -6.02
CA ALA A 25 15.35 3.30 -6.47
C ALA A 25 16.80 3.01 -6.07
N GLY A 26 17.04 1.85 -5.47
CA GLY A 26 18.38 1.28 -5.32
C GLY A 26 18.89 0.59 -6.60
N PRO A 27 20.11 0.04 -6.57
CA PRO A 27 20.65 -0.75 -7.69
C PRO A 27 19.74 -1.94 -8.03
N GLY A 28 19.27 -2.00 -9.28
CA GLY A 28 18.39 -3.08 -9.76
C GLY A 28 16.90 -2.87 -9.48
N GLU A 29 16.52 -1.74 -8.89
CA GLU A 29 15.12 -1.38 -8.61
C GLU A 29 14.62 -0.30 -9.58
N ALA A 30 13.30 -0.13 -9.62
CA ALA A 30 12.65 0.96 -10.35
C ALA A 30 11.65 1.66 -9.44
N VAL A 31 11.56 2.99 -9.56
CA VAL A 31 10.45 3.77 -8.99
C VAL A 31 9.38 3.89 -10.07
N ILE A 32 8.13 3.64 -9.70
CA ILE A 32 6.99 3.74 -10.62
C ILE A 32 6.11 4.90 -10.16
N ALA A 33 5.89 5.87 -11.04
CA ALA A 33 4.83 6.86 -10.92
C ALA A 33 3.45 6.19 -11.14
N ILE A 34 2.89 5.65 -10.06
CA ILE A 34 1.61 4.92 -10.05
C ILE A 34 0.49 5.81 -10.60
N LYS A 35 -0.30 5.27 -11.55
CA LYS A 35 -1.51 5.89 -12.11
C LYS A 35 -2.79 5.20 -11.67
N SER A 36 -2.71 3.90 -11.38
CA SER A 36 -3.82 3.10 -10.87
C SER A 36 -3.31 1.96 -9.98
N ALA A 37 -4.11 1.59 -8.99
CA ALA A 37 -3.93 0.40 -8.16
C ALA A 37 -5.22 -0.43 -8.21
N ALA A 38 -5.09 -1.75 -8.19
CA ALA A 38 -6.24 -2.65 -8.13
C ALA A 38 -6.61 -2.97 -6.67
N LEU A 39 -7.88 -3.25 -6.44
CA LEU A 39 -8.39 -3.69 -5.14
C LEU A 39 -8.84 -5.13 -5.25
N ASN A 40 -8.31 -5.96 -4.36
CA ASN A 40 -8.62 -7.38 -4.27
C ASN A 40 -9.22 -7.71 -2.91
N PHE A 41 -9.89 -8.87 -2.81
CA PHE A 41 -10.47 -9.32 -1.54
C PHE A 41 -9.40 -9.52 -0.45
N PHE A 42 -8.18 -9.94 -0.82
CA PHE A 42 -7.12 -10.13 0.16
C PHE A 42 -6.63 -8.81 0.77
N ASP A 43 -6.80 -7.66 0.10
CA ASP A 43 -6.45 -6.36 0.67
C ASP A 43 -7.32 -6.07 1.89
N LEU A 44 -8.62 -6.39 1.81
CA LEU A 44 -9.54 -6.30 2.96
C LEU A 44 -9.13 -7.25 4.08
N LEU A 45 -8.74 -8.49 3.74
CA LEU A 45 -8.25 -9.44 4.75
C LEU A 45 -6.96 -8.95 5.42
N MET A 46 -6.08 -8.30 4.66
CA MET A 46 -4.80 -7.81 5.13
C MET A 46 -4.98 -6.64 6.11
N ILE A 47 -5.80 -5.63 5.76
CA ILE A 47 -6.07 -4.51 6.66
C ILE A 47 -6.87 -4.92 7.90
N GLN A 48 -7.65 -6.00 7.82
CA GLN A 48 -8.35 -6.59 8.98
C GLN A 48 -7.49 -7.54 9.82
N GLY A 49 -6.24 -7.81 9.44
CA GLY A 49 -5.36 -8.76 10.13
C GLY A 49 -5.76 -10.23 9.99
N LYS A 50 -6.63 -10.54 9.04
CA LYS A 50 -7.16 -11.89 8.77
C LYS A 50 -6.36 -12.63 7.70
N TYR A 51 -5.45 -11.97 7.00
CA TYR A 51 -4.60 -12.61 5.99
C TYR A 51 -3.41 -13.36 6.61
N GLN A 52 -2.83 -14.28 5.83
CA GLN A 52 -1.70 -15.09 6.26
C GLN A 52 -0.46 -14.22 6.50
N ILE A 53 -0.17 -13.32 5.55
CA ILE A 53 0.90 -12.32 5.66
C ILE A 53 0.37 -11.09 6.40
N LYS A 54 1.11 -10.64 7.40
CA LYS A 54 0.78 -9.48 8.24
C LYS A 54 1.98 -8.51 8.23
N PRO A 55 1.99 -7.52 7.32
CA PRO A 55 3.06 -6.52 7.30
C PRO A 55 3.08 -5.73 8.62
N PRO A 56 4.26 -5.26 9.06
CA PRO A 56 4.33 -4.36 10.21
C PRO A 56 3.63 -3.04 9.88
N PHE A 57 3.00 -2.43 10.89
CA PHE A 57 2.43 -1.10 10.74
C PHE A 57 3.53 -0.01 10.73
N PRO A 58 3.32 1.11 10.02
CA PRO A 58 2.28 1.30 9.01
C PRO A 58 2.66 0.62 7.68
N PHE A 59 1.67 0.19 6.91
CA PHE A 59 1.89 -0.35 5.55
C PHE A 59 0.87 0.18 4.54
N SER A 60 1.26 0.24 3.27
CA SER A 60 0.33 0.50 2.17
C SER A 60 -0.34 -0.81 1.72
N PRO A 61 -1.69 -0.91 1.71
CA PRO A 61 -2.39 -2.04 1.10
C PRO A 61 -2.37 -1.96 -0.44
N ALA A 62 -2.88 -2.99 -1.12
CA ALA A 62 -2.78 -3.25 -2.56
C ALA A 62 -1.41 -3.77 -3.02
N ALA A 63 -1.43 -4.88 -3.77
CA ALA A 63 -0.23 -5.52 -4.34
C ALA A 63 -0.11 -5.36 -5.87
N GLU A 64 -1.07 -4.70 -6.52
CA GLU A 64 -1.16 -4.60 -7.97
C GLU A 64 -1.29 -3.14 -8.39
N VAL A 65 -0.40 -2.69 -9.28
CA VAL A 65 -0.32 -1.31 -9.75
C VAL A 65 0.00 -1.22 -11.24
N ALA A 66 -0.38 -0.11 -11.87
CA ALA A 66 0.08 0.28 -13.19
C ALA A 66 0.51 1.75 -13.18
N GLY A 67 1.58 2.06 -13.92
CA GLY A 67 2.18 3.39 -13.93
C GLY A 67 3.31 3.50 -14.94
N VAL A 68 4.11 4.56 -14.78
CA VAL A 68 5.26 4.88 -15.64
C VAL A 68 6.52 4.79 -14.79
N ILE A 69 7.59 4.19 -15.33
CA ILE A 69 8.93 4.20 -14.72
C ILE A 69 9.55 5.58 -14.93
#